data_AF-A0A1Y2DGK8-F1
#
_entry.id   AF-A0A1Y2DGK8-F1
#
_cell.length_a   1.000
_cell.length_b   1.000
_cell.length_c   1.000
_cell.angle_alpha   90.00
_cell.angle_beta   90.00
_cell.angle_gamma   90.00
#
_symmetry.space_group_name_H-M   'P 1'
#
loop_
_entity.id
_entity.type
_entity.pdbx_description
1 polymer ?
#
loop_
_entity_poly.entity_id
_entity_poly.type
_entity_poly.pdbx_seq_one_letter_code
_entity_poly.pdbx_strand_id
1 'polypeptide(L)'
;EDLEPLVDTTEALTVHSKRTQRAQKRRAKAQKSKQQHRGLLDLPCELILEILTLLTPKDVFALLRVNAGLRTFILEDEHKIAKEIMAWRYACLTKCFRLPVLIEDVDPEVRPCLQSDERQQLIGIHKKFQHMKPWDPALICTCMTCVFRWNALCLVVDFAHWQDNLDKGEPIPMVPRGRNPKWHQKIINRNAAVVEKALSSPLWHARILEAHLIATMRAIRRHAANKGNKRTRFRMTHQDIESGTDAYLSRSGPPTLDIPFHRDQYYMLESYLPNRGWNGEKNEWVYMPAQQHDTDVQ
;
A
#
# COMPACT_ATOMS: atom_id res chain seq x y z
N GLU A 1 46.89 73.53 -1.99
CA GLU A 1 47.85 72.43 -2.14
C GLU A 1 47.13 71.15 -1.75
N ASP A 2 46.55 70.49 -2.75
CA ASP A 2 45.75 69.28 -2.60
C ASP A 2 46.67 68.07 -2.55
N LEU A 3 46.61 67.30 -1.46
CA LEU A 3 47.36 66.05 -1.30
C LEU A 3 46.64 64.93 -2.06
N GLU A 4 47.22 64.49 -3.18
CA GLU A 4 46.76 63.32 -3.92
C GLU A 4 46.79 62.06 -3.04
N PRO A 5 45.81 61.14 -3.18
CA PRO A 5 45.72 59.93 -2.37
C PRO A 5 46.79 58.91 -2.79
N LEU A 6 47.61 58.50 -1.81
CA LEU A 6 48.65 57.49 -1.99
C LEU A 6 48.01 56.12 -2.30
N VAL A 7 48.15 55.64 -3.53
CA VAL A 7 47.70 54.31 -3.95
C VAL A 7 48.81 53.30 -3.66
N ASP A 8 48.54 52.35 -2.77
CA ASP A 8 49.45 51.25 -2.45
C ASP A 8 49.45 50.23 -3.61
N THR A 9 50.54 50.19 -4.36
CA THR A 9 50.76 49.28 -5.50
C THR A 9 51.55 48.03 -5.10
N THR A 10 51.68 47.70 -3.81
CA THR A 10 52.47 46.54 -3.40
C THR A 10 51.79 45.21 -3.73
N GLU A 11 52.54 44.33 -4.40
CA GLU A 11 52.09 42.98 -4.72
C GLU A 11 51.97 42.15 -3.44
N ALA A 12 50.86 41.42 -3.27
CA ALA A 12 50.56 40.71 -2.04
C ALA A 12 51.64 39.64 -1.73
N LEU A 13 52.41 39.86 -0.67
CA LEU A 13 53.46 38.95 -0.21
C LEU A 13 52.92 37.53 0.02
N THR A 14 53.44 36.55 -0.73
CA THR A 14 53.14 35.13 -0.53
C THR A 14 53.79 34.65 0.76
N VAL A 15 53.01 34.63 1.85
CA VAL A 15 53.52 34.25 3.18
C VAL A 15 53.77 32.73 3.24
N HIS A 16 54.98 32.31 2.87
CA HIS A 16 55.46 30.91 2.93
C HIS A 16 55.92 30.49 4.34
N SER A 17 55.15 30.81 5.37
CA SER A 17 55.46 30.32 6.72
C SER A 17 55.00 28.86 6.91
N LYS A 18 55.75 28.07 7.70
CA LYS A 18 55.31 26.73 8.12
C LYS A 18 53.95 26.77 8.84
N ARG A 19 53.59 27.89 9.48
CA ARG A 19 52.33 28.10 10.18
C ARG A 19 51.15 28.27 9.20
N THR A 20 51.33 29.05 8.14
CA THR A 20 50.35 29.24 7.06
C THR A 20 50.15 27.97 6.24
N GLN A 21 51.21 27.23 5.92
CA GLN A 21 51.08 25.90 5.28
C GLN A 21 50.35 24.88 6.16
N ARG A 22 50.60 24.87 7.47
CA ARG A 22 49.85 24.01 8.42
C ARG A 22 48.37 24.41 8.51
N ALA A 23 48.07 25.70 8.50
CA ALA A 23 46.69 26.21 8.49
C ALA A 23 45.96 25.87 7.18
N GLN A 24 46.62 26.02 6.03
CA GLN A 24 46.09 25.61 4.73
C GLN A 24 45.90 24.09 4.63
N LYS A 25 46.85 23.27 5.11
CA LYS A 25 46.67 21.80 5.21
C LYS A 25 45.53 21.41 6.14
N ARG A 26 45.33 22.10 7.28
CA ARG A 26 44.16 21.90 8.15
C ARG A 26 42.86 22.28 7.46
N ARG A 27 42.80 23.43 6.77
CA ARG A 27 41.62 23.85 5.99
C ARG A 27 41.31 22.87 4.84
N ALA A 28 42.33 22.41 4.11
CA ALA A 28 42.16 21.44 3.03
C ALA A 28 41.74 20.04 3.55
N LYS A 29 42.27 19.58 4.70
CA LYS A 29 41.76 18.37 5.38
C LYS A 29 40.32 18.54 5.88
N ALA A 30 39.98 19.71 6.41
CA ALA A 30 38.61 20.02 6.86
C ALA A 30 37.62 20.18 5.70
N GLN A 31 38.06 20.66 4.53
CA GLN A 31 37.26 20.69 3.31
C GLN A 31 37.10 19.27 2.71
N LYS A 32 38.15 18.45 2.70
CA LYS A 32 38.05 17.04 2.29
C LYS A 32 37.17 16.20 3.22
N SER A 33 37.09 16.52 4.52
CA SER A 33 36.17 15.84 5.45
C SER A 33 34.71 16.33 5.43
N LYS A 34 34.43 17.41 4.67
CA LYS A 34 33.06 17.88 4.38
C LYS A 34 32.42 17.16 3.19
N GLN A 35 33.21 16.48 2.35
CA GLN A 35 32.70 15.70 1.21
C GLN A 35 32.32 14.25 1.56
N GLN A 36 32.46 13.83 2.82
CA GLN A 36 31.92 12.54 3.25
C GLN A 36 30.43 12.69 3.53
N HIS A 37 29.58 12.08 2.70
CA HIS A 37 28.17 11.84 3.04
C HIS A 37 28.12 11.12 4.38
N ARG A 38 27.55 11.76 5.41
CA ARG A 38 27.52 11.24 6.78
C ARG A 38 26.24 10.48 7.09
N GLY A 39 25.18 10.68 6.31
CA GLY A 39 23.91 9.98 6.46
C GLY A 39 23.10 9.85 5.18
N LEU A 40 21.99 9.11 5.26
CA LEU A 40 21.08 8.82 4.15
C LEU A 40 20.59 10.09 3.43
N LEU A 41 20.32 11.16 4.18
CA LEU A 41 19.84 12.44 3.64
C LEU A 41 20.91 13.27 2.91
N ASP A 42 22.18 12.86 3.00
CA ASP A 42 23.26 13.50 2.24
C ASP A 42 23.38 12.91 0.82
N LEU A 43 22.65 11.83 0.51
CA LEU A 43 22.65 11.21 -0.82
C LEU A 43 21.83 12.04 -1.83
N PRO A 44 22.13 11.95 -3.14
CA PRO A 44 21.25 12.44 -4.19
C PRO A 44 19.83 11.87 -4.04
N CYS A 45 18.82 12.71 -4.31
CA CYS A 45 17.40 12.34 -4.14
C CYS A 45 17.03 11.06 -4.90
N GLU A 46 17.62 10.85 -6.07
CA GLU A 46 17.39 9.67 -6.91
C GLU A 46 17.79 8.38 -6.19
N LEU A 47 18.93 8.39 -5.49
CA LEU A 47 19.41 7.23 -4.73
C LEU A 47 18.56 6.99 -3.49
N ILE A 48 18.10 8.06 -2.81
CA ILE A 48 17.19 7.92 -1.68
C ILE A 48 15.88 7.27 -2.15
N LEU A 49 15.32 7.73 -3.27
CA LEU A 49 14.11 7.14 -3.83
C LEU A 49 14.32 5.67 -4.19
N GLU A 50 15.41 5.32 -4.88
CA GLU A 50 15.71 3.93 -5.24
C GLU A 50 15.86 3.04 -4.00
N ILE A 51 16.48 3.52 -2.92
CA ILE A 51 16.55 2.78 -1.66
C ILE A 51 15.14 2.59 -1.07
N LEU A 52 14.30 3.63 -1.09
CA LEU A 52 12.94 3.57 -0.54
C LEU A 52 12.04 2.61 -1.32
N THR A 53 12.20 2.48 -2.64
CA THR A 53 11.39 1.55 -3.45
C THR A 53 11.72 0.08 -3.18
N LEU A 54 12.92 -0.21 -2.66
CA LEU A 54 13.32 -1.55 -2.24
C LEU A 54 12.68 -1.97 -0.91
N LEU A 55 12.14 -1.04 -0.13
CA LEU A 55 11.55 -1.31 1.18
C LEU A 55 10.13 -1.88 1.07
N THR A 56 9.65 -2.48 2.17
CA THR A 56 8.23 -2.80 2.31
C THR A 56 7.45 -1.56 2.75
N PRO A 57 6.16 -1.44 2.43
CA PRO A 57 5.33 -0.32 2.92
C PRO A 57 5.39 -0.16 4.44
N LYS A 58 5.38 -1.28 5.20
CA LYS A 58 5.59 -1.27 6.66
C LYS A 58 6.89 -0.57 7.06
N ASP A 59 7.99 -0.84 6.38
CA ASP A 59 9.29 -0.22 6.69
C ASP A 59 9.31 1.27 6.30
N VAL A 60 8.68 1.66 5.19
CA VAL A 60 8.51 3.07 4.83
C VAL A 60 7.71 3.82 5.91
N PHE A 61 6.64 3.23 6.44
CA PHE A 61 5.91 3.79 7.58
C PHE A 61 6.76 3.88 8.86
N ALA A 62 7.71 2.97 9.06
CA ALA A 62 8.66 3.07 10.15
C ALA A 62 9.61 4.27 9.95
N LEU A 63 10.09 4.49 8.72
CA LEU A 63 10.97 5.61 8.37
C LEU A 63 10.31 6.99 8.55
N LEU A 64 9.01 7.10 8.33
CA LEU A 64 8.24 8.33 8.62
C LEU A 64 8.35 8.81 10.08
N ARG A 65 8.77 7.93 11.00
CA ARG A 65 8.91 8.21 12.43
C ARG A 65 10.35 8.44 12.87
N VAL A 66 11.33 8.31 11.98
CA VAL A 66 12.75 8.38 12.32
C VAL A 66 13.19 9.82 12.55
N ASN A 67 12.91 10.72 11.61
CA ASN A 67 13.17 12.15 11.75
C ASN A 67 12.27 12.98 10.82
N ALA A 68 12.20 14.30 11.05
CA ALA A 68 11.36 15.20 10.28
C ALA A 68 11.76 15.29 8.79
N GLY A 69 13.06 15.26 8.47
CA GLY A 69 13.54 15.34 7.09
C GLY A 69 13.09 14.15 6.24
N LEU A 70 13.27 12.92 6.74
CA LEU A 70 12.75 11.72 6.09
C LEU A 70 11.23 11.72 5.99
N ARG A 71 10.55 12.18 7.03
CA ARG A 71 9.09 12.29 7.01
C ARG A 71 8.62 13.22 5.89
N THR A 72 9.20 14.40 5.78
CA THR A 72 8.85 15.37 4.72
C THR A 72 9.15 14.80 3.34
N PHE A 73 10.36 14.27 3.14
CA PHE A 73 10.77 13.68 1.86
C PHE A 73 9.84 12.55 1.39
N ILE A 74 9.52 11.60 2.28
CA ILE A 74 8.64 10.47 1.93
C ILE A 74 7.21 10.95 1.62
N LEU A 75 6.71 11.97 2.32
CA LEU A 75 5.36 12.49 2.08
C LEU A 75 5.27 13.35 0.81
N GLU A 76 6.33 14.07 0.45
CA GLU A 76 6.40 14.83 -0.81
C GLU A 76 6.46 13.91 -2.03
N ASP A 77 7.23 12.83 -1.95
CA ASP A 77 7.39 11.83 -3.02
C ASP A 77 6.49 10.59 -2.85
N GLU A 78 5.45 10.66 -2.01
CA GLU A 78 4.66 9.50 -1.58
C GLU A 78 4.11 8.71 -2.76
N HIS A 79 3.55 9.40 -3.75
CA HIS A 79 2.95 8.76 -4.91
C HIS A 79 3.99 7.97 -5.71
N LYS A 80 5.17 8.55 -5.95
CA LYS A 80 6.24 7.91 -6.71
C LYS A 80 6.75 6.67 -5.97
N ILE A 81 7.04 6.81 -4.68
CA ILE A 81 7.51 5.71 -3.83
C ILE A 81 6.49 4.57 -3.82
N ALA A 82 5.22 4.87 -3.52
CA ALA A 82 4.18 3.86 -3.43
C ALA A 82 3.93 3.17 -4.79
N LYS A 83 3.92 3.92 -5.88
CA LYS A 83 3.71 3.39 -7.24
C LYS A 83 4.80 2.39 -7.62
N GLU A 84 6.06 2.74 -7.40
CA GLU A 84 7.20 1.85 -7.73
C GLU A 84 7.20 0.59 -6.84
N ILE A 85 6.96 0.74 -5.53
CA ILE A 85 6.81 -0.41 -4.61
C ILE A 85 5.70 -1.34 -5.09
N MET A 86 4.53 -0.78 -5.43
CA MET A 86 3.38 -1.54 -5.89
C MET A 86 3.62 -2.23 -7.23
N ALA A 87 4.27 -1.55 -8.19
CA ALA A 87 4.58 -2.11 -9.49
C ALA A 87 5.55 -3.30 -9.39
N TRP A 88 6.54 -3.21 -8.50
CA TRP A 88 7.52 -4.27 -8.32
C TRP A 88 7.01 -5.42 -7.44
N ARG A 89 6.40 -5.13 -6.28
CA ARG A 89 6.04 -6.15 -5.28
C ARG A 89 4.62 -6.70 -5.44
N TYR A 90 3.69 -5.88 -5.94
CA TYR A 90 2.24 -6.13 -5.87
C TYR A 90 1.57 -6.05 -7.25
N ALA A 91 2.25 -6.50 -8.30
CA ALA A 91 1.81 -6.38 -9.69
C ALA A 91 0.48 -7.12 -9.98
N CYS A 92 0.21 -8.24 -9.30
CA CYS A 92 -1.06 -8.96 -9.40
C CYS A 92 -2.14 -8.33 -8.50
N LEU A 93 -1.78 -8.01 -7.26
CA LEU A 93 -2.71 -7.52 -6.24
C LEU A 93 -3.26 -6.14 -6.58
N THR A 94 -2.45 -5.24 -7.17
CA THR A 94 -2.90 -3.93 -7.64
C THR A 94 -4.03 -4.01 -8.67
N LYS A 95 -4.05 -5.06 -9.51
CA LYS A 95 -5.12 -5.30 -10.49
C LYS A 95 -6.39 -5.85 -9.84
N CYS A 96 -6.24 -6.65 -8.79
CA CYS A 96 -7.36 -7.25 -8.05
C CYS A 96 -8.03 -6.22 -7.13
N PHE A 97 -7.24 -5.41 -6.44
CA PHE A 97 -7.65 -4.50 -5.36
C PHE A 97 -7.47 -3.04 -5.75
N ARG A 98 -8.24 -2.61 -6.75
CA ARG A 98 -8.31 -1.20 -7.14
C ARG A 98 -9.10 -0.40 -6.10
N LEU A 99 -8.72 0.86 -5.91
CA LEU A 99 -9.46 1.77 -5.05
C LEU A 99 -10.82 2.13 -5.68
N PRO A 100 -11.87 2.30 -4.87
CA PRO A 100 -13.10 2.90 -5.36
C PRO A 100 -12.88 4.40 -5.64
N VAL A 101 -13.68 4.96 -6.53
CA VAL A 101 -13.61 6.38 -6.91
C VAL A 101 -14.36 7.21 -5.88
N LEU A 102 -13.80 8.34 -5.48
CA LEU A 102 -14.46 9.28 -4.57
C LEU A 102 -15.63 9.94 -5.28
N ILE A 103 -16.72 10.21 -4.55
CA ILE A 103 -17.90 10.84 -5.17
C ILE A 103 -17.59 12.24 -5.69
N GLU A 104 -16.59 12.91 -5.11
CA GLU A 104 -16.11 14.23 -5.54
C GLU A 104 -15.40 14.22 -6.90
N ASP A 105 -14.93 13.06 -7.36
CA ASP A 105 -14.27 12.87 -8.67
C ASP A 105 -15.24 12.42 -9.77
N VAL A 106 -16.49 12.09 -9.41
CA VAL A 106 -17.53 11.71 -10.37
C VAL A 106 -18.17 12.94 -10.99
N ASP A 107 -18.63 12.85 -12.25
CA ASP A 107 -19.36 13.93 -12.92
C ASP A 107 -20.54 14.46 -12.06
N PRO A 108 -20.57 15.77 -11.72
CA PRO A 108 -21.67 16.39 -10.97
C PRO A 108 -23.07 16.10 -11.52
N GLU A 109 -23.23 15.90 -12.83
CA GLU A 109 -24.53 15.61 -13.45
C GLU A 109 -25.06 14.22 -13.05
N VAL A 110 -24.16 13.26 -12.82
CA VAL A 110 -24.51 11.87 -12.52
C VAL A 110 -24.59 11.60 -11.02
N ARG A 111 -23.96 12.43 -10.18
CA ARG A 111 -23.95 12.29 -8.70
C ARG A 111 -25.35 12.11 -8.08
N PRO A 112 -26.39 12.90 -8.44
CA PRO A 112 -27.72 12.75 -7.86
C PRO A 112 -28.33 11.37 -8.12
N CYS A 113 -28.13 10.82 -9.32
CA CYS A 113 -28.61 9.49 -9.69
C CYS A 113 -27.90 8.38 -8.90
N LEU A 114 -26.60 8.54 -8.63
CA LEU A 114 -25.82 7.61 -7.82
C LEU A 114 -26.24 7.64 -6.34
N GLN A 115 -26.59 8.82 -5.83
CA GLN A 115 -26.95 9.03 -4.43
C GLN A 115 -28.45 8.84 -4.14
N SER A 116 -29.28 8.59 -5.17
CA SER A 116 -30.72 8.41 -5.00
C SER A 116 -31.07 7.24 -4.07
N ASP A 117 -32.12 7.40 -3.27
CA ASP A 117 -32.55 6.38 -2.31
C ASP A 117 -32.91 5.06 -3.00
N GLU A 118 -33.51 5.11 -4.19
CA GLU A 118 -33.84 3.94 -5.00
C GLU A 118 -32.57 3.13 -5.34
N ARG A 119 -31.50 3.82 -5.77
CA ARG A 119 -30.22 3.17 -6.06
C ARG A 119 -29.55 2.64 -4.79
N GLN A 120 -29.62 3.37 -3.69
CA GLN A 120 -29.11 2.91 -2.40
C GLN A 120 -29.83 1.66 -1.89
N GLN A 121 -31.13 1.52 -2.18
CA GLN A 121 -31.91 0.32 -1.86
C GLN A 121 -31.52 -0.86 -2.74
N LEU A 122 -31.38 -0.66 -4.06
CA LEU A 122 -30.94 -1.69 -5.00
C LEU A 122 -29.58 -2.28 -4.63
N ILE A 123 -28.62 -1.41 -4.31
CA ILE A 123 -27.25 -1.81 -3.97
C ILE A 123 -27.14 -2.20 -2.48
N GLY A 124 -28.17 -1.93 -1.68
CA GLY A 124 -28.26 -2.30 -0.27
C GLY A 124 -28.08 -3.80 -0.01
N ILE A 125 -28.29 -4.66 -1.02
CA ILE A 125 -27.97 -6.09 -0.96
C ILE A 125 -26.49 -6.35 -0.61
N HIS A 126 -25.59 -5.45 -1.01
CA HIS A 126 -24.16 -5.55 -0.72
C HIS A 126 -23.78 -5.03 0.67
N LYS A 127 -24.74 -4.53 1.48
CA LYS A 127 -24.57 -4.20 2.90
C LYS A 127 -24.76 -5.39 3.85
N LYS A 128 -24.99 -6.60 3.31
CA LYS A 128 -25.33 -7.80 4.10
C LYS A 128 -24.14 -8.40 4.88
N PHE A 129 -22.92 -7.95 4.62
CA PHE A 129 -21.72 -8.47 5.28
C PHE A 129 -21.54 -7.86 6.67
N GLN A 130 -21.81 -8.65 7.71
CA GLN A 130 -21.69 -8.17 9.09
C GLN A 130 -20.28 -7.74 9.46
N HIS A 131 -19.25 -8.34 8.86
CA HIS A 131 -17.85 -8.13 9.20
C HIS A 131 -17.18 -6.95 8.47
N MET A 132 -17.93 -6.18 7.70
CA MET A 132 -17.44 -5.02 6.95
C MET A 132 -18.30 -3.79 7.23
N LYS A 133 -17.67 -2.61 7.23
CA LYS A 133 -18.41 -1.35 7.34
C LYS A 133 -19.09 -1.11 5.99
N PRO A 134 -20.39 -0.77 5.96
CA PRO A 134 -21.00 -0.27 4.74
C PRO A 134 -20.23 0.95 4.21
N TRP A 135 -20.19 1.12 2.89
CA TRP A 135 -19.64 2.33 2.28
C TRP A 135 -20.49 3.54 2.64
N ASP A 136 -19.86 4.72 2.61
CA ASP A 136 -20.54 6.00 2.78
C ASP A 136 -20.84 6.61 1.40
N PRO A 137 -22.12 6.75 1.00
CA PRO A 137 -22.50 7.37 -0.27
C PRO A 137 -22.09 8.85 -0.40
N ALA A 138 -21.78 9.52 0.71
CA ALA A 138 -21.28 10.89 0.71
C ALA A 138 -19.76 10.97 0.43
N LEU A 139 -19.04 9.84 0.53
CA LEU A 139 -17.60 9.77 0.33
C LEU A 139 -17.24 9.07 -0.98
N ILE A 140 -17.91 7.96 -1.28
CA ILE A 140 -17.51 7.02 -2.34
C ILE A 140 -18.61 6.89 -3.38
N CYS A 141 -18.22 6.78 -4.65
CA CYS A 141 -19.13 6.42 -5.73
C CYS A 141 -19.87 5.11 -5.42
N THR A 142 -21.19 5.14 -5.59
CA THR A 142 -22.07 4.00 -5.34
C THR A 142 -22.36 3.19 -6.59
N CYS A 143 -21.51 3.25 -7.63
CA CYS A 143 -21.59 2.28 -8.72
C CYS A 143 -21.21 0.87 -8.22
N MET A 144 -21.67 -0.17 -8.91
CA MET A 144 -21.44 -1.56 -8.49
C MET A 144 -19.95 -1.87 -8.34
N THR A 145 -19.13 -1.45 -9.31
CA THR A 145 -17.67 -1.60 -9.26
C THR A 145 -17.05 -0.98 -8.01
N CYS A 146 -17.43 0.25 -7.63
CA CYS A 146 -16.85 0.91 -6.46
C CYS A 146 -17.30 0.25 -5.14
N VAL A 147 -18.55 -0.19 -5.07
CA VAL A 147 -19.07 -0.94 -3.91
C VAL A 147 -18.31 -2.27 -3.73
N PHE A 148 -18.07 -3.00 -4.81
CA PHE A 148 -17.25 -4.22 -4.74
C PHE A 148 -15.80 -3.95 -4.36
N ARG A 149 -15.18 -2.89 -4.90
CA ARG A 149 -13.82 -2.48 -4.53
C ARG A 149 -13.71 -2.15 -3.04
N TRP A 150 -14.67 -1.39 -2.49
CA TRP A 150 -14.73 -1.09 -1.05
C TRP A 150 -14.84 -2.36 -0.20
N ASN A 151 -15.77 -3.25 -0.54
CA ASN A 151 -15.96 -4.51 0.18
C ASN A 151 -14.70 -5.39 0.10
N ALA A 152 -14.09 -5.51 -1.08
CA ALA A 152 -12.85 -6.27 -1.24
C ALA A 152 -11.72 -5.74 -0.36
N LEU A 153 -11.54 -4.41 -0.27
CA LEU A 153 -10.53 -3.78 0.58
C LEU A 153 -10.82 -3.98 2.07
N CYS A 154 -12.08 -3.82 2.50
CA CYS A 154 -12.48 -4.08 3.89
C CYS A 154 -12.24 -5.54 4.29
N LEU A 155 -12.58 -6.47 3.39
CA LEU A 155 -12.39 -7.91 3.59
C LEU A 155 -10.91 -8.25 3.81
N VAL A 156 -10.00 -7.78 2.95
CA VAL A 156 -8.59 -8.16 3.08
C VAL A 156 -7.94 -7.59 4.34
N VAL A 157 -8.38 -6.41 4.80
CA VAL A 157 -7.92 -5.84 6.08
C VAL A 157 -8.47 -6.66 7.25
N ASP A 158 -9.74 -7.08 7.22
CA ASP A 158 -10.32 -7.96 8.25
C ASP A 158 -9.66 -9.35 8.23
N PHE A 159 -9.45 -9.95 7.06
CA PHE A 159 -8.76 -11.22 6.90
C PHE A 159 -7.32 -11.18 7.44
N ALA A 160 -6.59 -10.08 7.17
CA ALA A 160 -5.25 -9.87 7.72
C ALA A 160 -5.28 -9.75 9.25
N HIS A 161 -6.30 -9.11 9.83
CA HIS A 161 -6.44 -8.99 11.28
C HIS A 161 -6.59 -10.35 11.97
N TRP A 162 -7.29 -11.30 11.36
CA TRP A 162 -7.58 -12.61 11.96
C TRP A 162 -6.54 -13.70 11.66
N GLN A 163 -5.46 -13.40 10.93
CA GLN A 163 -4.46 -14.41 10.59
C GLN A 163 -3.81 -15.06 11.81
N ASP A 164 -3.61 -14.33 12.90
CA ASP A 164 -3.01 -14.88 14.12
C ASP A 164 -3.91 -15.94 14.76
N ASN A 165 -5.23 -15.72 14.77
CA ASN A 165 -6.19 -16.72 15.23
C ASN A 165 -6.18 -17.95 14.32
N LEU A 166 -6.19 -17.74 13.00
CA LEU A 166 -6.19 -18.82 12.01
C LEU A 166 -4.93 -19.69 12.11
N ASP A 167 -3.77 -19.09 12.32
CA ASP A 167 -2.50 -19.81 12.41
C ASP A 167 -2.34 -20.57 13.73
N LYS A 168 -2.87 -20.03 14.83
CA LYS A 168 -2.88 -20.72 16.14
C LYS A 168 -4.00 -21.77 16.25
N GLY A 169 -4.94 -21.80 15.30
CA GLY A 169 -6.14 -22.63 15.39
C GLY A 169 -7.13 -22.14 16.45
N GLU A 170 -7.04 -20.87 16.86
CA GLU A 170 -7.98 -20.26 17.78
C GLU A 170 -9.29 -19.91 17.05
N PRO A 171 -10.47 -20.22 17.64
CA PRO A 171 -11.74 -19.92 17.03
C PRO A 171 -11.95 -18.40 16.90
N ILE A 172 -12.32 -17.94 15.70
CA ILE A 172 -12.71 -16.55 15.48
C ILE A 172 -14.06 -16.31 16.18
N PRO A 173 -14.19 -15.29 17.06
CA PRO A 173 -15.46 -14.98 17.70
C PRO A 173 -16.55 -14.66 16.69
N MET A 174 -17.65 -15.42 16.74
CA MET A 174 -18.83 -15.21 15.92
C MET A 174 -19.77 -14.20 16.56
N VAL A 175 -20.36 -13.33 15.73
CA VAL A 175 -21.35 -12.37 16.16
C VAL A 175 -22.73 -13.04 16.15
N PRO A 176 -23.45 -13.08 17.28
CA PRO A 176 -24.79 -13.64 17.31
C PRO A 176 -25.73 -12.83 16.40
N ARG A 177 -26.69 -13.51 15.76
CA ARG A 177 -27.68 -12.85 14.90
C ARG A 177 -28.40 -11.73 15.65
N GLY A 178 -28.59 -10.59 14.99
CA GLY A 178 -29.26 -9.41 15.53
C GLY A 178 -28.48 -8.66 16.62
N ARG A 179 -27.26 -9.08 16.98
CA ARG A 179 -26.41 -8.36 17.92
C ARG A 179 -25.31 -7.61 17.21
N ASN A 180 -24.90 -6.49 17.79
CA ASN A 180 -23.77 -5.71 17.32
C ASN A 180 -22.81 -5.38 18.47
N PRO A 181 -21.96 -6.33 18.90
CA PRO A 181 -21.13 -6.16 20.09
C PRO A 181 -20.04 -5.09 19.89
N LYS A 182 -19.68 -4.37 20.96
CA LYS A 182 -18.73 -3.24 20.90
C LYS A 182 -17.37 -3.60 20.31
N TRP A 183 -16.85 -4.80 20.63
CA TRP A 183 -15.57 -5.28 20.10
C TRP A 183 -15.61 -5.41 18.57
N HIS A 184 -16.76 -5.83 18.02
CA HIS A 184 -16.93 -6.05 16.59
C HIS A 184 -16.98 -4.73 15.83
N GLN A 185 -17.76 -3.77 16.34
CA GLN A 185 -17.81 -2.42 15.80
C GLN A 185 -16.43 -1.76 15.80
N LYS A 186 -15.66 -1.92 16.88
CA LYS A 186 -14.30 -1.38 16.98
C LYS A 186 -13.39 -1.94 15.90
N ILE A 187 -13.45 -3.23 15.62
CA ILE A 187 -12.65 -3.87 14.55
C ILE A 187 -13.09 -3.34 13.18
N ILE A 188 -14.39 -3.33 12.90
CA ILE A 188 -14.93 -2.88 11.61
C ILE A 188 -14.57 -1.41 11.34
N ASN A 189 -14.77 -0.54 12.32
CA ASN A 189 -14.44 0.88 12.19
C ASN A 189 -12.94 1.09 12.01
N ARG A 190 -12.10 0.34 12.72
CA ARG A 190 -10.64 0.40 12.54
C ARG A 190 -10.22 -0.06 11.15
N ASN A 191 -10.81 -1.14 10.65
CA ASN A 191 -10.49 -1.67 9.33
C ASN A 191 -10.92 -0.69 8.23
N ALA A 192 -12.14 -0.15 8.34
CA ALA A 192 -12.63 0.87 7.42
C ALA A 192 -11.77 2.14 7.45
N ALA A 193 -11.32 2.60 8.64
CA ALA A 193 -10.42 3.75 8.74
C ALA A 193 -9.07 3.54 8.03
N VAL A 194 -8.61 2.29 7.89
CA VAL A 194 -7.41 1.97 7.09
C VAL A 194 -7.73 2.09 5.59
N VAL A 195 -8.90 1.61 5.16
CA VAL A 195 -9.35 1.71 3.76
C VAL A 195 -9.61 3.17 3.38
N GLU A 196 -10.26 3.96 4.25
CA GLU A 196 -10.50 5.39 4.05
C GLU A 196 -9.19 6.15 3.85
N LYS A 197 -8.14 5.86 4.65
CA LYS A 197 -6.80 6.45 4.44
C LYS A 197 -6.19 6.08 3.09
N ALA A 198 -6.43 4.86 2.61
CA ALA A 198 -5.92 4.42 1.31
C ALA A 198 -6.56 5.16 0.13
N LEU A 199 -7.73 5.76 0.31
CA LEU A 199 -8.37 6.59 -0.73
C LEU A 199 -7.59 7.88 -0.99
N SER A 200 -6.95 8.44 0.04
CA SER A 200 -6.18 9.69 -0.06
C SER A 200 -4.66 9.48 -0.08
N SER A 201 -4.17 8.28 0.26
CA SER A 201 -2.73 7.99 0.39
C SER A 201 -2.38 6.69 -0.32
N PRO A 202 -1.60 6.75 -1.42
CA PRO A 202 -1.16 5.56 -2.14
C PRO A 202 -0.23 4.67 -1.29
N LEU A 203 0.46 5.23 -0.29
CA LEU A 203 1.26 4.43 0.64
C LEU A 203 0.38 3.55 1.54
N TRP A 204 -0.77 4.07 1.99
CA TRP A 204 -1.77 3.26 2.71
C TRP A 204 -2.37 2.17 1.83
N HIS A 205 -2.60 2.43 0.54
CA HIS A 205 -3.02 1.40 -0.41
C HIS A 205 -1.97 0.29 -0.53
N ALA A 206 -0.71 0.65 -0.75
CA ALA A 206 0.40 -0.31 -0.78
C ALA A 206 0.49 -1.14 0.52
N ARG A 207 0.23 -0.53 1.68
CA ARG A 207 0.20 -1.21 2.98
C ARG A 207 -0.93 -2.23 3.10
N ILE A 208 -2.10 -1.97 2.52
CA ILE A 208 -3.19 -2.95 2.45
C ILE A 208 -2.76 -4.15 1.59
N LEU A 209 -2.14 -3.90 0.43
CA LEU A 209 -1.65 -4.96 -0.45
C LEU A 209 -0.58 -5.81 0.22
N GLU A 210 0.35 -5.20 0.95
CA GLU A 210 1.36 -5.90 1.75
C GLU A 210 0.70 -6.80 2.80
N ALA A 211 -0.27 -6.28 3.55
CA ALA A 211 -0.98 -7.05 4.57
C ALA A 211 -1.70 -8.26 3.97
N HIS A 212 -2.32 -8.08 2.80
CA HIS A 212 -3.00 -9.15 2.09
C HIS A 212 -2.03 -10.19 1.51
N LEU A 213 -0.88 -9.77 0.97
CA LEU A 213 0.15 -10.69 0.50
C LEU A 213 0.64 -11.58 1.65
N ILE A 214 0.95 -10.99 2.79
CA ILE A 214 1.37 -11.72 3.99
C ILE A 214 0.27 -12.68 4.45
N ALA A 215 -0.98 -12.22 4.51
CA ALA A 215 -2.12 -13.06 4.91
C ALA A 215 -2.31 -14.26 3.95
N THR A 216 -2.20 -14.02 2.64
CA THR A 216 -2.31 -15.05 1.61
C THR A 216 -1.17 -16.06 1.72
N MET A 217 0.08 -15.61 1.91
CA MET A 217 1.22 -16.49 2.13
C MET A 217 1.05 -17.37 3.38
N ARG A 218 0.56 -16.80 4.49
CA ARG A 218 0.27 -17.53 5.73
C ARG A 218 -0.82 -18.58 5.51
N ALA A 219 -1.90 -18.21 4.83
CA ALA A 219 -2.98 -19.12 4.48
C ALA A 219 -2.51 -20.28 3.59
N ILE A 220 -1.79 -20.00 2.50
CA ILE A 220 -1.23 -21.05 1.62
C ILE A 220 -0.35 -22.00 2.41
N ARG A 221 0.53 -21.51 3.29
CA ARG A 221 1.38 -22.36 4.16
C ARG A 221 0.56 -23.23 5.09
N ARG A 222 -0.44 -22.67 5.76
CA ARG A 222 -1.33 -23.39 6.68
C ARG A 222 -2.10 -24.49 5.94
N HIS A 223 -2.65 -24.19 4.77
CA HIS A 223 -3.29 -25.18 3.92
C HIS A 223 -2.29 -26.20 3.37
N ALA A 224 -1.06 -25.78 3.05
CA ALA A 224 0.03 -26.64 2.62
C ALA A 224 0.36 -27.75 3.62
N ALA A 225 0.45 -27.37 4.91
CA ALA A 225 0.73 -28.28 6.01
C ALA A 225 -0.40 -29.29 6.27
N ASN A 226 -1.64 -28.96 5.91
CA ASN A 226 -2.77 -29.87 6.08
C ASN A 226 -2.77 -30.97 4.99
N LYS A 227 -2.26 -32.15 5.36
CA LYS A 227 -2.17 -33.34 4.49
C LYS A 227 -3.55 -33.87 4.02
N GLY A 228 -4.63 -33.56 4.74
CA GLY A 228 -5.98 -33.99 4.37
C GLY A 228 -6.63 -33.13 3.28
N ASN A 229 -6.13 -31.90 3.06
CA ASN A 229 -6.68 -31.00 2.07
C ASN A 229 -6.12 -31.32 0.67
N LYS A 230 -6.94 -31.83 -0.26
CA LYS A 230 -6.52 -32.14 -1.64
C LYS A 230 -6.90 -31.07 -2.67
N ARG A 231 -7.37 -29.90 -2.23
CA ARG A 231 -7.75 -28.80 -3.12
C ARG A 231 -6.56 -28.29 -3.92
N THR A 232 -6.81 -27.81 -5.14
CA THR A 232 -5.82 -27.11 -5.97
C THR A 232 -5.36 -25.83 -5.28
N ARG A 233 -4.05 -25.58 -5.28
CA ARG A 233 -3.41 -24.50 -4.52
C ARG A 233 -2.55 -23.64 -5.42
N PHE A 234 -2.24 -22.42 -4.97
CA PHE A 234 -1.16 -21.67 -5.59
C PHE A 234 0.18 -22.34 -5.26
N ARG A 235 0.99 -22.58 -6.27
CA ARG A 235 2.35 -23.10 -6.08
C ARG A 235 3.23 -21.97 -5.57
N MET A 236 3.54 -22.00 -4.27
CA MET A 236 4.44 -21.07 -3.62
C MET A 236 5.71 -21.80 -3.14
N THR A 237 6.87 -21.30 -3.56
CA THR A 237 8.20 -21.81 -3.20
C THR A 237 8.84 -20.99 -2.08
N HIS A 238 9.96 -21.48 -1.51
CA HIS A 238 10.72 -20.72 -0.52
C HIS A 238 11.25 -19.39 -1.09
N GLN A 239 11.66 -19.38 -2.36
CA GLN A 239 12.12 -18.17 -3.04
C GLN A 239 11.01 -17.13 -3.20
N ASP A 240 9.76 -17.56 -3.46
CA ASP A 240 8.60 -16.65 -3.56
C ASP A 240 8.29 -15.97 -2.20
N ILE A 241 8.58 -16.67 -1.10
CA ILE A 241 8.45 -16.11 0.24
C ILE A 241 9.53 -15.04 0.47
N GLU A 242 10.78 -15.37 0.13
CA GLU A 242 11.93 -14.49 0.37
C GLU A 242 11.88 -13.23 -0.49
N SER A 243 11.35 -13.33 -1.73
CA SER A 243 11.18 -12.17 -2.59
C SER A 243 10.20 -11.15 -2.01
N GLY A 244 9.22 -11.61 -1.23
CA GLY A 244 8.15 -10.77 -0.70
C GLY A 244 7.33 -10.12 -1.81
N THR A 245 7.17 -10.82 -2.94
CA THR A 245 6.42 -10.36 -4.12
C THR A 245 5.24 -11.28 -4.41
N ASP A 246 4.25 -10.74 -5.11
CA ASP A 246 3.05 -11.48 -5.49
C ASP A 246 3.18 -12.25 -6.82
N ALA A 247 4.39 -12.36 -7.36
CA ALA A 247 4.66 -12.96 -8.67
C ALA A 247 4.12 -14.40 -8.79
N TYR A 248 4.14 -15.18 -7.70
CA TYR A 248 3.61 -16.54 -7.70
C TYR A 248 2.09 -16.62 -7.94
N LEU A 249 1.34 -15.53 -7.70
CA LEU A 249 -0.11 -15.45 -7.95
C LEU A 249 -0.47 -15.32 -9.43
N SER A 250 0.52 -15.09 -10.30
CA SER A 250 0.37 -15.12 -11.76
C SER A 250 0.30 -16.55 -12.31
N ARG A 251 0.76 -17.55 -11.54
CA ARG A 251 0.69 -18.96 -11.91
C ARG A 251 -0.75 -19.45 -11.86
N SER A 252 -1.03 -20.59 -12.49
CA SER A 252 -2.33 -21.25 -12.37
C SER A 252 -2.65 -21.57 -10.91
N GLY A 253 -3.91 -21.38 -10.53
CA GLY A 253 -4.39 -21.59 -9.17
C GLY A 253 -5.91 -21.54 -9.09
N PRO A 254 -6.50 -21.79 -7.91
CA PRO A 254 -7.94 -21.82 -7.74
C PRO A 254 -8.56 -20.42 -8.00
N PRO A 255 -9.69 -20.34 -8.74
CA PRO A 255 -10.43 -19.10 -8.86
C PRO A 255 -11.04 -18.74 -7.50
N THR A 256 -10.94 -17.48 -7.10
CA THR A 256 -11.45 -16.98 -5.82
C THR A 256 -12.18 -15.66 -6.05
N LEU A 257 -13.43 -15.79 -6.50
CA LEU A 257 -14.29 -14.67 -6.87
C LEU A 257 -15.19 -14.23 -5.71
N ASP A 258 -15.68 -15.20 -4.92
CA ASP A 258 -16.74 -14.93 -3.95
C ASP A 258 -16.22 -14.27 -2.68
N ILE A 259 -16.88 -13.18 -2.28
CA ILE A 259 -16.64 -12.52 -1.00
C ILE A 259 -17.15 -13.44 0.13
N PRO A 260 -16.30 -13.80 1.10
CA PRO A 260 -16.73 -14.53 2.29
C PRO A 260 -17.89 -13.83 2.99
N PHE A 261 -18.98 -14.53 3.26
CA PHE A 261 -20.16 -13.93 3.91
C PHE A 261 -19.94 -13.75 5.42
N HIS A 262 -19.22 -14.69 6.03
CA HIS A 262 -18.94 -14.77 7.45
C HIS A 262 -17.45 -15.09 7.67
N ARG A 263 -16.93 -14.76 8.86
CA ARG A 263 -15.51 -14.99 9.19
C ARG A 263 -15.14 -16.47 9.35
N ASP A 264 -16.11 -17.35 9.55
CA ASP A 264 -15.91 -18.81 9.53
C ASP A 264 -15.39 -19.30 8.16
N GLN A 265 -15.73 -18.61 7.07
CA GLN A 265 -15.25 -18.94 5.74
C GLN A 265 -13.75 -18.63 5.58
N TYR A 266 -13.15 -17.83 6.48
CA TYR A 266 -11.71 -17.56 6.46
C TYR A 266 -10.86 -18.81 6.72
N TYR A 267 -11.39 -19.82 7.42
CA TYR A 267 -10.69 -21.10 7.62
C TYR A 267 -10.46 -21.85 6.31
N MET A 268 -11.32 -21.64 5.31
CA MET A 268 -11.23 -22.27 3.99
C MET A 268 -10.66 -21.33 2.93
N LEU A 269 -10.39 -20.07 3.28
CA LEU A 269 -9.90 -19.05 2.39
C LEU A 269 -8.36 -19.13 2.29
N GLU A 270 -7.89 -19.73 1.20
CA GLU A 270 -6.46 -19.81 0.90
C GLU A 270 -5.93 -18.52 0.28
N SER A 271 -6.69 -17.94 -0.65
CA SER A 271 -6.41 -16.66 -1.30
C SER A 271 -7.74 -16.01 -1.65
N TYR A 272 -7.76 -14.68 -1.70
CA TYR A 272 -8.89 -13.92 -2.22
C TYR A 272 -8.36 -12.96 -3.26
N LEU A 273 -8.73 -13.18 -4.52
CA LEU A 273 -8.18 -12.43 -5.66
C LEU A 273 -9.36 -12.08 -6.58
N PRO A 274 -10.14 -11.05 -6.20
CA PRO A 274 -11.31 -10.64 -6.96
C PRO A 274 -10.90 -10.02 -8.29
N ASN A 275 -11.89 -9.79 -9.16
CA ASN A 275 -11.70 -9.09 -10.44
C ASN A 275 -10.74 -9.79 -11.40
N ARG A 276 -10.59 -11.12 -11.30
CA ARG A 276 -9.87 -11.92 -12.29
C ARG A 276 -10.46 -13.30 -12.49
N GLY A 277 -10.32 -13.83 -13.69
CA GLY A 277 -10.70 -15.19 -14.08
C GLY A 277 -9.56 -15.90 -14.82
N TRP A 278 -9.51 -17.21 -14.72
CA TRP A 278 -8.52 -18.02 -15.44
C TRP A 278 -9.02 -18.29 -16.86
N ASN A 279 -8.24 -17.87 -17.87
CA ASN A 279 -8.49 -18.24 -19.25
C ASN A 279 -7.68 -19.50 -19.59
N GLY A 280 -8.36 -20.65 -19.70
CA GLY A 280 -7.72 -21.94 -20.00
C GLY A 280 -7.13 -22.03 -21.40
N GLU A 281 -7.66 -21.30 -22.38
CA GLU A 281 -7.15 -21.31 -23.77
C GLU A 281 -5.82 -20.57 -23.88
N LYS A 282 -5.72 -19.42 -23.21
CA LYS A 282 -4.53 -18.57 -23.21
C LYS A 282 -3.56 -18.87 -22.06
N ASN A 283 -3.96 -19.76 -21.14
CA ASN A 283 -3.18 -20.13 -19.95
C ASN A 283 -2.78 -18.90 -19.11
N GLU A 284 -3.67 -17.92 -18.99
CA GLU A 284 -3.40 -16.63 -18.34
C GLU A 284 -4.57 -16.15 -17.47
N TRP A 285 -4.27 -15.25 -16.53
CA TRP A 285 -5.29 -14.54 -15.76
C TRP A 285 -5.82 -13.33 -16.55
N VAL A 286 -7.13 -13.31 -16.78
CA VAL A 286 -7.83 -12.15 -17.34
C VAL A 286 -8.41 -11.33 -16.20
N TYR A 287 -8.19 -10.02 -16.22
CA TYR A 287 -8.65 -9.11 -15.17
C TYR A 287 -9.83 -8.27 -15.66
N MET A 288 -10.70 -7.87 -14.72
CA MET A 288 -11.72 -6.87 -15.00
C MET A 288 -11.06 -5.57 -15.49
N PRO A 289 -11.60 -4.93 -16.54
CA PRO A 289 -11.09 -3.66 -17.05
C PRO A 289 -10.98 -2.59 -15.96
N ALA A 290 -9.97 -1.73 -16.05
CA ALA A 290 -9.80 -0.64 -15.08
C ALA A 290 -10.95 0.38 -15.19
N GLN A 291 -11.44 0.58 -16.43
CA GLN A 291 -12.50 1.50 -16.86
C GLN A 291 -13.91 0.98 -16.57
N GLN A 292 -14.08 -0.17 -15.92
CA GLN A 292 -15.42 -0.71 -15.61
C GLN A 292 -16.27 0.27 -14.80
N HIS A 293 -15.64 1.11 -13.97
CA HIS A 293 -16.33 2.20 -13.28
C HIS A 293 -17.05 3.14 -14.26
N ASP A 294 -16.38 3.55 -15.34
CA ASP A 294 -16.91 4.50 -16.31
C ASP A 294 -18.15 3.92 -17.00
N THR A 295 -18.13 2.61 -17.29
CA THR A 295 -19.28 1.88 -17.82
C THR A 295 -20.43 1.74 -16.83
N ASP A 296 -20.15 1.57 -15.53
CA ASP A 296 -21.18 1.42 -14.50
C ASP A 296 -21.82 2.77 -14.06
N VAL A 297 -21.18 3.89 -14.40
CA VAL A 297 -21.64 5.25 -14.11
C VAL A 297 -22.47 5.83 -15.25
N GLN A 298 -22.16 5.47 -16.50
CA GLN A 298 -22.99 5.75 -17.68
C GLN A 298 -24.37 5.10 -17.56
#